data_AF-A0A1I5QBF9-F1
#
_entry.id   AF-A0A1I5QBF9-F1
#
_cell.length_a   1.000
_cell.length_b   1.000
_cell.length_c   1.000
_cell.angle_alpha   90.00
_cell.angle_beta   90.00
_cell.angle_gamma   90.00
#
_symmetry.space_group_name_H-M   'P 1'
#
loop_
_entity.id
_entity.type
_entity.pdbx_description
1 polymer ?
#
loop_
_entity_poly.entity_id
_entity_poly.type
_entity_poly.pdbx_seq_one_letter_code
_entity_poly.pdbx_strand_id
1 'polypeptide(L)'
;MIAKQPLARRIVIAFTLTTLVVSGAFALSIVAVVHFIEEQLVSEALSREMDTVLSEDLPRGQPPKLDASTRFFASHLPRYALPEGLAALDEGFTELVRGDEAYYVYVRDIAGERYVLVEDQHEFEARENVLFNVVLAGFLLSVVGAWGLGWLMAQRVMAPVTRLAQQVRHRDQLHPLAPPLALQYPDDEVGHLAAAFDSTLGQLRQTLERERLFTSDVSHELRTPLMVILGACELLDQAELPAPARQKTVRVQRAAQEMHELVQTFLLLARARPETSALGGNATLARVAQEQVERWAPLLREKGLHFECVEEGHDSGLYNLTLLGTVMSNLLRNALHYTESGVVRLVLGHGGFRVEDSGPGIPLEQQERMFQPFVRGCEARGEGLGLGLSLVKRICAHQGWTVSVQQLPPQGSCFQVVLGSDPA
;
A
#
# COMPACT_ATOMS: atom_id res chain seq x y z
N MET A 1 -4.92 -3.04 17.96
CA MET A 1 -4.30 -1.89 17.28
C MET A 1 -5.41 -1.04 16.69
N ILE A 2 -5.65 0.16 17.25
CA ILE A 2 -6.68 1.09 16.75
C ILE A 2 -6.22 1.53 15.36
N ALA A 3 -6.90 1.08 14.31
CA ALA A 3 -6.64 1.52 12.94
C ALA A 3 -6.75 3.05 12.92
N LYS A 4 -5.60 3.73 12.83
CA LYS A 4 -5.53 5.19 12.82
C LYS A 4 -6.36 5.66 11.64
N GLN A 5 -7.48 6.34 11.93
CA GLN A 5 -8.35 6.89 10.91
C GLN A 5 -7.53 7.74 9.92
N PRO A 6 -7.85 7.68 8.60
CA PRO A 6 -7.12 8.40 7.58
C PRO A 6 -7.10 9.89 7.88
N LEU A 7 -5.98 10.56 7.58
CA LEU A 7 -5.74 11.96 7.95
C LEU A 7 -6.80 12.90 7.37
N ALA A 8 -7.31 12.58 6.18
CA ALA A 8 -8.48 13.23 5.56
C ALA A 8 -9.71 13.27 6.49
N ARG A 9 -10.04 12.14 7.14
CA ARG A 9 -11.19 12.05 8.05
C ARG A 9 -10.98 12.90 9.30
N ARG A 10 -9.74 12.99 9.79
CA ARG A 10 -9.42 13.84 10.95
C ARG A 10 -9.61 15.32 10.65
N ILE A 11 -9.26 15.76 9.43
CA ILE A 11 -9.49 17.15 8.99
C ILE A 11 -10.99 17.47 9.01
N VAL A 12 -11.82 16.61 8.42
CA VAL A 12 -13.28 16.81 8.41
C VAL A 12 -13.85 16.83 9.83
N ILE A 13 -13.43 15.89 10.69
CA ILE A 13 -13.87 15.84 12.09
C ILE A 13 -13.45 17.11 12.83
N ALA A 14 -12.21 17.58 12.65
CA ALA A 14 -11.72 18.78 13.33
C ALA A 14 -12.52 20.03 12.92
N PHE A 15 -12.76 20.24 11.61
CA PHE A 15 -13.57 21.36 11.13
C PHE A 15 -15.00 21.30 11.66
N THR A 16 -15.66 20.15 11.50
CA THR A 16 -17.05 19.97 11.97
C THR A 16 -17.20 20.14 13.47
N LEU A 17 -16.30 19.56 14.27
CA LEU A 17 -16.32 19.68 15.73
C LEU A 17 -16.06 21.12 16.17
N THR A 18 -15.09 21.80 15.56
CA THR A 18 -14.77 23.19 15.90
C THR A 18 -15.96 24.10 15.57
N THR A 19 -16.59 23.94 14.40
CA THR A 19 -17.78 24.69 14.03
C THR A 19 -18.97 24.34 14.93
N LEU A 20 -19.16 23.07 15.29
CA LEU A 20 -20.22 22.65 16.20
C LEU A 20 -20.09 23.36 17.56
N VAL A 21 -18.89 23.37 18.14
CA VAL A 21 -18.63 24.01 19.44
C VAL A 21 -18.80 25.52 19.35
N VAL A 22 -18.17 26.17 18.36
CA VAL A 22 -18.22 27.63 18.21
C VAL A 22 -19.64 28.09 17.87
N SER A 23 -20.25 27.50 16.84
CA SER A 23 -21.61 27.88 16.40
C SER A 23 -22.66 27.53 17.45
N GLY A 24 -22.47 26.44 18.20
CA GLY A 24 -23.38 26.05 19.29
C GLY A 24 -23.28 27.02 20.47
N ALA A 25 -22.07 27.43 20.86
CA ALA A 25 -21.87 28.43 21.89
C ALA A 25 -22.47 29.79 21.50
N PHE A 26 -22.30 30.21 20.24
CA PHE A 26 -22.93 31.43 19.72
C PHE A 26 -24.47 31.33 19.71
N ALA A 27 -25.03 30.20 19.26
CA ALA A 27 -26.48 30.00 19.24
C ALA A 27 -27.08 30.06 20.66
N LEU A 28 -26.47 29.36 21.62
CA LEU A 28 -26.91 29.39 23.02
C LEU A 28 -26.76 30.78 23.64
N SER A 29 -25.67 31.50 23.32
CA SER A 29 -25.45 32.86 23.80
C SER A 29 -26.51 33.82 23.26
N ILE A 30 -26.86 33.73 21.97
CA ILE A 30 -27.92 34.57 21.38
C ILE A 30 -29.26 34.33 22.08
N VAL A 31 -29.66 33.07 22.28
CA VAL A 31 -30.90 32.73 22.99
C VAL A 31 -30.88 33.26 24.42
N ALA A 32 -29.79 33.07 25.15
CA ALA A 32 -29.66 33.55 26.53
C ALA A 32 -29.70 35.09 26.64
N VAL A 33 -29.04 35.79 25.70
CA VAL A 33 -29.04 37.26 25.67
C VAL A 33 -30.40 37.81 25.33
N VAL A 34 -31.12 37.18 24.40
CA VAL A 34 -32.49 37.61 24.02
C VAL A 34 -33.42 37.48 25.21
N HIS A 35 -33.44 36.32 25.86
CA HIS A 35 -34.25 36.08 27.05
C HIS A 35 -33.92 37.07 28.18
N PHE A 36 -32.64 37.31 28.44
CA PHE A 36 -32.21 38.30 29.43
C PHE A 36 -32.64 39.73 29.10
N ILE A 37 -32.51 40.15 27.83
CA ILE A 37 -32.92 41.48 27.37
C ILE A 37 -34.44 41.62 27.46
N GLU A 38 -35.20 40.59 27.11
CA GLU A 38 -36.66 40.57 27.19
C GLU A 38 -37.15 40.77 28.62
N GLU A 39 -36.70 39.94 29.57
CA GLU A 39 -37.06 40.08 30.99
C GLU A 39 -36.75 41.49 31.52
N GLN A 40 -35.57 42.01 31.20
CA GLN A 40 -35.15 43.33 31.67
C GLN A 40 -36.00 44.46 31.04
N LEU A 41 -36.24 44.43 29.73
CA LEU A 41 -37.02 45.45 29.03
C LEU A 41 -38.48 45.46 29.49
N VAL A 42 -39.10 44.28 29.63
CA VAL A 42 -40.49 44.16 30.08
C VAL A 42 -40.63 44.58 31.55
N SER A 43 -39.72 44.14 32.43
CA SER A 43 -39.73 44.58 33.83
C SER A 43 -39.59 46.11 33.96
N GLU A 44 -38.70 46.74 33.19
CA GLU A 44 -38.54 48.20 33.18
C GLU A 44 -39.75 48.92 32.55
N ALA A 45 -40.41 48.32 31.55
CA ALA A 45 -41.62 48.85 30.96
C ALA A 45 -42.79 48.82 31.97
N LEU A 46 -43.08 47.65 32.56
CA LEU A 46 -44.15 47.48 33.55
C LEU A 46 -43.93 48.32 34.81
N SER A 47 -42.68 48.45 35.28
CA SER A 47 -42.36 49.36 36.39
C SER A 47 -42.73 50.81 36.08
N ARG A 48 -42.40 51.29 34.86
CA ARG A 48 -42.72 52.66 34.44
C ARG A 48 -44.21 52.87 34.27
N GLU A 49 -44.92 51.91 33.69
CA GLU A 49 -46.38 51.96 33.60
C GLU A 49 -47.03 51.99 34.98
N MET A 50 -46.56 51.14 35.91
CA MET A 50 -47.03 51.14 37.29
C MET A 50 -46.82 52.51 37.95
N ASP A 51 -45.64 53.13 37.76
CA ASP A 51 -45.36 54.48 38.24
C ASP A 51 -46.36 55.51 37.69
N THR A 52 -46.66 55.47 36.38
CA THR A 52 -47.64 56.37 35.75
C THR A 52 -49.05 56.17 36.30
N VAL A 53 -49.49 54.92 36.43
CA VAL A 53 -50.84 54.61 36.96
C VAL A 53 -51.01 55.13 38.38
N LEU A 54 -50.00 54.93 39.23
CA LEU A 54 -50.04 55.32 40.64
C LEU A 54 -49.88 56.82 40.87
N SER A 55 -49.03 57.49 40.09
CA SER A 55 -48.70 58.90 40.30
C SER A 55 -49.57 59.89 39.50
N GLU A 56 -50.14 59.46 38.37
CA GLU A 56 -50.90 60.34 37.49
C GLU A 56 -52.37 59.94 37.36
N ASP A 57 -52.67 58.70 36.99
CA ASP A 57 -54.04 58.30 36.61
C ASP A 57 -54.96 58.19 37.82
N LEU A 58 -54.58 57.39 38.82
CA LEU A 58 -55.38 57.14 40.02
C LEU A 58 -55.64 58.42 40.83
N PRO A 59 -54.65 59.30 41.10
CA PRO A 59 -54.89 60.55 41.83
C PRO A 59 -55.84 61.52 41.10
N ARG A 60 -55.88 61.46 39.76
CA ARG A 60 -56.79 62.27 38.93
C ARG A 60 -58.17 61.63 38.76
N GLY A 61 -58.41 60.44 39.34
CA GLY A 61 -59.65 59.68 39.20
C GLY A 61 -59.89 59.16 37.77
N GLN A 62 -58.84 59.11 36.95
CA GLN A 62 -58.90 58.57 35.59
C GLN A 62 -58.69 57.04 35.62
N PRO A 63 -59.34 56.28 34.73
CA PRO A 63 -58.99 54.87 34.56
C PRO A 63 -57.53 54.75 34.08
N PRO A 64 -56.78 53.72 34.54
CA PRO A 64 -55.41 53.46 34.09
C PRO A 64 -55.34 53.42 32.56
N LYS A 65 -54.42 54.19 31.97
CA LYS A 65 -54.15 54.14 30.52
C LYS A 65 -53.05 53.13 30.26
N LEU A 66 -53.48 51.92 29.95
CA LEU A 66 -52.61 50.77 29.72
C LEU A 66 -52.74 50.28 28.28
N ASP A 67 -51.73 49.57 27.81
CA ASP A 67 -51.80 48.86 26.55
C ASP A 67 -52.88 47.76 26.57
N ALA A 68 -53.35 47.36 25.39
CA ALA A 68 -54.51 46.48 25.25
C ALA A 68 -54.28 45.07 25.85
N SER A 69 -53.02 44.65 25.97
CA SER A 69 -52.56 43.41 26.58
C SER A 69 -52.37 43.51 28.11
N THR A 70 -52.38 44.72 28.68
CA THR A 70 -52.02 44.95 30.08
C THR A 70 -53.25 45.21 30.96
N ARG A 71 -53.34 44.50 32.08
CA ARG A 71 -54.43 44.59 33.06
C ARG A 71 -53.89 45.03 34.41
N PHE A 72 -54.60 45.94 35.06
CA PHE A 72 -54.27 46.44 36.38
C PHE A 72 -55.23 45.92 37.45
N PHE A 73 -54.65 45.54 38.58
CA PHE A 73 -55.34 45.05 39.76
C PHE A 73 -54.81 45.75 41.02
N ALA A 74 -55.68 45.95 42.01
CA ALA A 74 -55.35 46.52 43.30
C ALA A 74 -56.18 45.89 44.44
N SER A 75 -55.59 45.75 45.62
CA SER A 75 -56.23 45.13 46.80
C SER A 75 -57.42 45.92 47.35
N HIS A 76 -57.35 47.25 47.38
CA HIS A 76 -58.38 48.12 47.98
C HIS A 76 -59.40 48.68 46.98
N LEU A 77 -59.21 48.48 45.66
CA LEU A 77 -60.10 49.02 44.63
C LEU A 77 -61.07 47.93 44.14
N PRO A 78 -62.35 47.96 44.52
CA PRO A 78 -63.32 46.93 44.10
C PRO A 78 -63.54 46.88 42.59
N ARG A 79 -63.24 47.98 41.86
CA ARG A 79 -63.29 48.03 40.39
C ARG A 79 -62.13 47.28 39.71
N TYR A 80 -61.04 47.05 40.43
CA TYR A 80 -59.81 46.41 39.97
C TYR A 80 -59.41 45.27 40.91
N ALA A 81 -60.39 44.51 41.42
CA ALA A 81 -60.16 43.54 42.49
C ALA A 81 -59.11 42.49 42.12
N LEU A 82 -58.16 42.27 43.04
CA LEU A 82 -57.05 41.33 42.86
C LEU A 82 -57.51 39.86 42.91
N PRO A 83 -57.27 39.05 41.87
CA PRO A 83 -57.55 37.61 41.90
C PRO A 83 -56.68 36.86 42.94
N GLU A 84 -57.24 35.83 43.59
CA GLU A 84 -56.55 35.06 44.65
C GLU A 84 -55.19 34.48 44.20
N GLY A 85 -55.07 34.07 42.93
CA GLY A 85 -53.83 33.52 42.39
C GLY A 85 -52.68 34.53 42.23
N LEU A 86 -52.99 35.83 42.11
CA LEU A 86 -52.00 36.91 42.00
C LEU A 86 -51.67 37.54 43.36
N ALA A 87 -52.51 37.29 44.37
CA ALA A 87 -52.33 37.83 45.71
C ALA A 87 -51.17 37.18 46.49
N ALA A 88 -50.67 36.01 46.06
CA ALA A 88 -49.61 35.27 46.73
C ALA A 88 -48.20 35.50 46.14
N LEU A 89 -48.08 36.34 45.11
CA LEU A 89 -46.79 36.61 44.45
C LEU A 89 -45.92 37.55 45.30
N ASP A 90 -44.60 37.41 45.16
CA ASP A 90 -43.61 38.29 45.75
C ASP A 90 -43.57 39.65 45.02
N GLU A 91 -43.04 40.68 45.68
CA GLU A 91 -42.86 42.00 45.07
C GLU A 91 -41.80 41.96 43.95
N GLY A 92 -42.07 42.66 42.84
CA GLY A 92 -41.20 42.72 41.68
C GLY A 92 -41.79 42.08 40.43
N PHE A 93 -40.91 41.76 39.48
CA PHE A 93 -41.27 41.11 38.22
C PHE A 93 -41.29 39.58 38.39
N THR A 94 -42.30 38.93 37.83
CA THR A 94 -42.43 37.47 37.80
C THR A 94 -43.11 37.04 36.52
N GLU A 95 -42.51 36.10 35.81
CA GLU A 95 -43.14 35.39 34.69
C GLU A 95 -44.01 34.25 35.24
N LEU A 96 -45.28 34.21 34.85
CA LEU A 96 -46.26 33.23 35.30
C LEU A 96 -46.78 32.42 34.10
N VAL A 97 -46.42 31.14 34.06
CA VAL A 97 -46.94 30.21 33.06
C VAL A 97 -48.20 29.52 33.59
N ARG A 98 -49.33 29.67 32.89
CA ARG A 98 -50.62 29.09 33.27
C ARG A 98 -51.23 28.28 32.11
N GLY A 99 -50.85 27.02 32.02
CA GLY A 99 -51.30 26.14 30.95
C GLY A 99 -50.47 26.35 29.69
N ASP A 100 -51.11 26.83 28.62
CA ASP A 100 -50.47 27.15 27.33
C ASP A 100 -50.32 28.67 27.13
N GLU A 101 -50.61 29.45 28.16
CA GLU A 101 -50.50 30.92 28.16
C GLU A 101 -49.46 31.35 29.21
N ALA A 102 -48.59 32.27 28.82
CA ALA A 102 -47.61 32.87 29.72
C ALA A 102 -47.90 34.37 29.90
N TYR A 103 -47.69 34.84 31.12
CA TYR A 103 -48.05 36.19 31.56
C TYR A 103 -46.90 36.84 32.30
N TYR A 104 -46.61 38.09 31.98
CA TYR A 104 -45.71 38.92 32.75
C TYR A 104 -46.44 39.65 33.86
N VAL A 105 -46.02 39.45 35.09
CA VAL A 105 -46.64 40.04 36.28
C VAL A 105 -45.66 40.96 36.98
N TYR A 106 -46.08 42.19 37.24
CA TYR A 106 -45.31 43.14 38.03
C TYR A 106 -46.10 43.55 39.28
N VAL A 107 -45.58 43.19 40.45
CA VAL A 107 -46.21 43.43 41.75
C VAL A 107 -45.46 44.55 42.47
N ARG A 108 -46.21 45.47 43.08
CA ARG A 108 -45.67 46.51 43.95
C ARG A 108 -46.55 46.71 45.19
N ASP A 109 -45.93 46.77 46.36
CA ASP A 109 -46.61 46.97 47.63
C ASP A 109 -46.31 48.38 48.18
N ILE A 110 -47.35 49.21 48.34
CA ILE A 110 -47.21 50.59 48.84
C ILE A 110 -48.18 50.80 50.00
N ALA A 111 -47.64 51.18 51.16
CA ALA A 111 -48.44 51.51 52.35
C ALA A 111 -49.41 50.38 52.80
N GLY A 112 -49.05 49.12 52.55
CA GLY A 112 -49.87 47.95 52.90
C GLY A 112 -50.92 47.58 51.83
N GLU A 113 -50.96 48.30 50.72
CA GLU A 113 -51.81 48.01 49.57
C GLU A 113 -50.98 47.44 48.42
N ARG A 114 -51.51 46.38 47.79
CA ARG A 114 -50.87 45.64 46.70
C ARG A 114 -51.43 46.07 45.36
N TYR A 115 -50.53 46.35 44.42
CA TYR A 115 -50.82 46.73 43.05
C TYR A 115 -50.15 45.75 42.09
N VAL A 116 -50.88 45.29 41.08
CA VAL A 116 -50.39 44.28 40.15
C VAL A 116 -50.72 44.68 38.71
N LEU A 117 -49.71 44.67 37.85
CA LEU A 117 -49.89 44.68 36.40
C LEU A 117 -49.70 43.26 35.86
N VAL A 118 -50.54 42.86 34.91
CA VAL A 118 -50.46 41.59 34.20
C VAL A 118 -50.52 41.86 32.71
N GLU A 119 -49.48 41.48 31.98
CA GLU A 119 -49.37 41.59 30.53
C GLU A 119 -49.32 40.20 29.89
N ASP A 120 -49.99 40.02 28.76
CA ASP A 120 -50.00 38.77 27.97
C ASP A 120 -48.74 38.66 27.09
N GLN A 121 -48.04 37.52 27.15
CA GLN A 121 -46.78 37.28 26.44
C GLN A 121 -46.97 36.85 24.97
N HIS A 122 -48.20 36.60 24.51
CA HIS A 122 -48.48 36.02 23.19
C HIS A 122 -47.76 36.67 21.99
N GLU A 123 -47.64 38.00 21.96
CA GLU A 123 -46.96 38.69 20.84
C GLU A 123 -45.44 38.50 20.86
N PHE A 124 -44.85 38.28 22.03
CA PHE A 124 -43.41 38.06 22.22
C PHE A 124 -43.01 36.62 21.88
N GLU A 125 -43.80 35.62 22.31
CA GLU A 125 -43.55 34.20 22.03
C GLU A 125 -43.44 33.90 20.53
N ALA A 126 -44.30 34.50 19.70
CA ALA A 126 -44.26 34.30 18.26
C ALA A 126 -42.95 34.82 17.64
N ARG A 127 -42.44 35.96 18.13
CA ARG A 127 -41.18 36.55 17.65
C ARG A 127 -39.97 35.77 18.14
N GLU A 128 -40.00 35.30 19.39
CA GLU A 128 -38.97 34.45 19.97
C GLU A 128 -38.85 33.13 19.21
N ASN A 129 -39.98 32.47 18.90
CA ASN A 129 -40.00 31.25 18.09
C ASN A 129 -39.41 31.45 16.70
N VAL A 130 -39.70 32.57 16.03
CA VAL A 130 -39.09 32.91 14.74
C VAL A 130 -37.57 33.09 14.90
N LEU A 131 -37.12 33.81 15.94
CA LEU A 131 -35.70 34.00 16.20
C LEU A 131 -34.99 32.68 16.48
N PHE A 132 -35.57 31.82 17.34
CA PHE A 132 -35.05 30.50 17.64
C PHE A 132 -34.91 29.65 16.38
N ASN A 133 -35.94 29.62 15.52
CA ASN A 133 -35.89 28.91 14.25
C ASN A 133 -34.81 29.45 13.31
N VAL A 134 -34.61 30.77 13.24
CA VAL A 134 -33.55 31.40 12.44
C VAL A 134 -32.16 31.05 12.98
N VAL A 135 -31.96 31.10 14.30
CA VAL A 135 -30.70 30.73 14.96
C VAL A 135 -30.40 29.24 14.75
N LEU A 136 -31.39 28.37 14.92
CA LEU A 136 -31.27 26.93 14.70
C LEU A 136 -30.94 26.61 13.23
N ALA A 137 -31.65 27.22 12.29
CA ALA A 137 -31.39 27.05 10.86
C ALA A 137 -29.97 27.52 10.49
N GLY A 138 -29.53 28.67 11.02
CA GLY A 138 -28.17 29.19 10.84
C GLY A 138 -27.10 28.26 11.42
N PHE A 139 -27.34 27.71 12.61
CA PHE A 139 -26.46 26.71 13.24
C PHE A 139 -26.36 25.43 12.41
N LEU A 140 -27.48 24.87 11.95
CA LEU A 140 -27.46 23.67 11.12
C LEU A 140 -26.75 23.91 9.78
N LEU A 141 -27.01 25.06 9.14
CA LEU A 141 -26.35 25.46 7.91
C LEU A 141 -24.83 25.62 8.09
N SER A 142 -24.39 26.19 9.22
CA SER A 142 -22.96 26.35 9.49
C SER A 142 -22.25 25.00 9.67
N VAL A 143 -22.89 24.03 10.37
CA VAL A 143 -22.35 22.68 10.56
C VAL A 143 -22.26 21.92 9.23
N VAL A 144 -23.31 21.98 8.40
CA VAL A 144 -23.30 21.36 7.07
C VAL A 144 -22.25 22.01 6.16
N GLY A 145 -22.14 23.34 6.19
CA GLY A 145 -21.13 24.10 5.46
C GLY A 145 -19.70 23.72 5.88
N ALA A 146 -19.45 23.60 7.19
CA ALA A 146 -18.15 23.17 7.71
C ALA A 146 -17.81 21.72 7.35
N TRP A 147 -18.80 20.82 7.33
CA TRP A 147 -18.60 19.46 6.85
C TRP A 147 -18.20 19.43 5.37
N GLY A 148 -18.91 20.18 4.52
CA GLY A 148 -18.61 20.28 3.09
C GLY A 148 -17.24 20.92 2.81
N LEU A 149 -16.92 22.03 3.49
CA LEU A 149 -15.61 22.68 3.38
C LEU A 149 -14.48 21.78 3.88
N GLY A 150 -14.67 21.12 5.02
CA GLY A 150 -13.71 20.15 5.55
C GLY A 150 -13.46 18.99 4.58
N TRP A 151 -14.51 18.49 3.93
CA TRP A 151 -14.40 17.45 2.91
C TRP A 151 -13.58 17.93 1.71
N LEU A 152 -13.89 19.11 1.17
CA LEU A 152 -13.21 19.68 0.02
C LEU A 152 -11.71 19.92 0.31
N MET A 153 -11.40 20.49 1.48
CA MET A 153 -10.02 20.71 1.92
C MET A 153 -9.28 19.38 2.12
N ALA A 154 -9.92 18.38 2.74
CA ALA A 154 -9.31 17.07 2.91
C ALA A 154 -8.96 16.41 1.58
N GLN A 155 -9.85 16.49 0.58
CA GLN A 155 -9.57 15.96 -0.76
C GLN A 155 -8.44 16.73 -1.46
N ARG A 156 -8.45 18.06 -1.40
CA ARG A 156 -7.47 18.89 -2.10
C ARG A 156 -6.06 18.75 -1.52
N VAL A 157 -5.93 18.67 -0.20
CA VAL A 157 -4.63 18.60 0.50
C VAL A 157 -4.06 17.17 0.50
N MET A 158 -4.90 16.13 0.62
CA MET A 158 -4.42 14.74 0.66
C MET A 158 -4.23 14.10 -0.72
N ALA A 159 -4.86 14.64 -1.77
CA ALA A 159 -4.69 14.14 -3.14
C ALA A 159 -3.22 14.08 -3.62
N PRO A 160 -2.40 15.13 -3.50
CA PRO A 160 -1.02 15.07 -3.97
C PRO A 160 -0.17 14.07 -3.15
N VAL A 161 -0.38 13.97 -1.84
CA VAL A 161 0.33 12.99 -0.98
C VAL A 161 -0.02 11.55 -1.36
N THR A 162 -1.30 11.26 -1.60
CA THR A 162 -1.75 9.92 -2.01
C THR A 162 -1.24 9.54 -3.40
N ARG A 163 -1.20 10.50 -4.35
CA ARG A 163 -0.58 10.30 -5.67
C ARG A 163 0.91 10.01 -5.55
N LEU A 164 1.66 10.81 -4.77
CA LEU A 164 3.09 10.59 -4.56
C LEU A 164 3.35 9.22 -3.94
N ALA A 165 2.58 8.83 -2.92
CA ALA A 165 2.68 7.51 -2.31
C ALA A 165 2.41 6.37 -3.30
N GLN A 166 1.43 6.53 -4.20
CA GLN A 166 1.16 5.55 -5.27
C GLN A 166 2.30 5.48 -6.28
N GLN A 167 2.87 6.61 -6.69
CA GLN A 167 4.02 6.67 -7.60
C GLN A 167 5.26 6.00 -7.00
N VAL A 168 5.57 6.27 -5.73
CA VAL A 168 6.70 5.63 -5.03
C VAL A 168 6.49 4.12 -4.86
N ARG A 169 5.25 3.68 -4.66
CA ARG A 169 4.93 2.24 -4.58
C ARG A 169 5.00 1.52 -5.93
N HIS A 170 5.02 2.24 -7.05
CA HIS A 170 5.14 1.61 -8.35
C HIS A 170 6.57 1.16 -8.61
N ARG A 171 6.71 -0.12 -8.95
CA ARG A 171 8.00 -0.78 -9.21
C ARG A 171 8.79 -0.10 -10.33
N ASP A 172 8.09 0.52 -11.27
CA ASP A 172 8.68 1.25 -12.40
C ASP A 172 9.58 2.40 -11.95
N GLN A 173 9.39 2.93 -10.73
CA GLN A 173 10.21 3.99 -10.17
C GLN A 173 11.64 3.52 -9.79
N LEU A 174 11.92 2.22 -9.79
CA LEU A 174 13.27 1.67 -9.64
C LEU A 174 14.02 1.60 -10.98
N HIS A 175 13.36 1.89 -12.10
CA HIS A 175 14.00 1.88 -13.40
C HIS A 175 15.02 3.04 -13.54
N PRO A 176 16.21 2.81 -14.13
CA PRO A 176 17.24 3.86 -14.27
C PRO A 176 16.75 5.12 -14.99
N LEU A 177 15.87 4.94 -15.98
CA LEU A 177 15.29 6.02 -16.80
C LEU A 177 13.99 6.60 -16.23
N ALA A 178 13.55 6.19 -15.04
CA ALA A 178 12.30 6.72 -14.49
C ALA A 178 12.44 8.22 -14.19
N PRO A 179 11.48 9.05 -14.64
CA PRO A 179 11.54 10.50 -14.48
C PRO A 179 11.48 10.88 -12.98
N PRO A 180 12.15 11.98 -12.59
CA PRO A 180 12.10 12.45 -11.20
C PRO A 180 10.69 12.86 -10.82
N LEU A 181 10.28 12.47 -9.61
CA LEU A 181 8.97 12.76 -9.05
C LEU A 181 8.82 14.25 -8.76
N ALA A 182 9.86 14.90 -8.25
CA ALA A 182 9.81 16.29 -7.77
C ALA A 182 9.34 17.29 -8.83
N LEU A 183 9.63 17.07 -10.12
CA LEU A 183 9.20 17.95 -11.22
C LEU A 183 7.69 17.99 -11.43
N GLN A 184 6.94 17.01 -10.89
CA GLN A 184 5.49 16.91 -11.03
C GLN A 184 4.73 17.58 -9.88
N TYR A 185 5.44 18.08 -8.86
CA TYR A 185 4.86 18.69 -7.67
C TYR A 185 5.29 20.16 -7.53
N PRO A 186 4.44 21.03 -6.95
CA PRO A 186 4.83 22.38 -6.60
C PRO A 186 5.98 22.41 -5.59
N ASP A 187 6.65 23.56 -5.47
CA ASP A 187 7.73 23.78 -4.49
C ASP A 187 7.15 24.06 -3.09
N ASP A 188 6.45 23.07 -2.55
CA ASP A 188 5.80 23.07 -1.24
C ASP A 188 6.28 21.88 -0.38
N GLU A 189 5.60 21.58 0.73
CA GLU A 189 5.94 20.44 1.59
C GLU A 189 5.87 19.10 0.85
N VAL A 190 4.96 18.96 -0.12
CA VAL A 190 4.84 17.74 -0.93
C VAL A 190 5.95 17.66 -1.96
N GLY A 191 6.32 18.78 -2.58
CA GLY A 191 7.48 18.88 -3.47
C GLY A 191 8.80 18.51 -2.79
N HIS A 192 9.05 19.04 -1.58
CA HIS A 192 10.22 18.67 -0.79
C HIS A 192 10.25 17.18 -0.44
N LEU A 193 9.09 16.60 -0.10
CA LEU A 193 8.99 15.16 0.14
C LEU A 193 9.28 14.34 -1.12
N ALA A 194 8.79 14.78 -2.28
CA ALA A 194 9.10 14.16 -3.58
C ALA A 194 10.60 14.23 -3.91
N ALA A 195 11.26 15.36 -3.65
CA ALA A 195 12.71 15.52 -3.84
C ALA A 195 13.53 14.59 -2.91
N ALA A 196 13.09 14.40 -1.67
CA ALA A 196 13.72 13.44 -0.75
C ALA A 196 13.58 11.99 -1.25
N PHE A 197 12.41 11.62 -1.79
CA PHE A 197 12.22 10.32 -2.45
C PHE A 197 13.12 10.17 -3.67
N ASP A 198 13.24 11.18 -4.53
CA ASP A 198 14.13 11.13 -5.69
C ASP A 198 15.60 10.94 -5.28
N SER A 199 16.06 11.62 -4.22
CA SER A 199 17.42 11.46 -3.70
C SER A 199 17.68 10.03 -3.19
N THR A 200 16.77 9.48 -2.40
CA THR A 200 16.90 8.11 -1.86
C THR A 200 16.82 7.05 -2.95
N LEU A 201 15.89 7.20 -3.90
CA LEU A 201 15.80 6.34 -5.07
C LEU A 201 17.05 6.44 -5.94
N GLY A 202 17.62 7.64 -6.11
CA GLY A 202 18.89 7.84 -6.82
C GLY A 202 20.06 7.09 -6.18
N GLN A 203 20.19 7.18 -4.85
CA GLN A 203 21.22 6.42 -4.10
C GLN A 203 21.02 4.90 -4.23
N LEU A 204 19.77 4.43 -4.18
CA LEU A 204 19.45 3.01 -4.35
C LEU A 204 19.80 2.52 -5.75
N ARG A 205 19.41 3.27 -6.79
CA ARG A 205 19.74 2.97 -8.20
C ARG A 205 21.26 2.89 -8.39
N GLN A 206 22.01 3.87 -7.87
CA GLN A 206 23.47 3.87 -7.96
C GLN A 206 24.10 2.68 -7.24
N THR A 207 23.55 2.27 -6.09
CA THR A 207 24.03 1.10 -5.35
C THR A 207 23.79 -0.19 -6.13
N LEU A 208 22.60 -0.36 -6.71
CA LEU A 208 22.26 -1.50 -7.54
C LEU A 208 23.10 -1.56 -8.82
N GLU A 209 23.36 -0.43 -9.46
CA GLU A 209 24.23 -0.35 -10.64
C GLU A 209 25.68 -0.74 -10.31
N ARG A 210 26.23 -0.24 -9.20
CA ARG A 210 27.57 -0.63 -8.73
C ARG A 210 27.65 -2.13 -8.44
N GLU A 211 26.62 -2.72 -7.83
CA GLU A 211 26.60 -4.16 -7.57
C GLU A 211 26.56 -4.99 -8.86
N ARG A 212 25.83 -4.52 -9.88
CA ARG A 212 25.81 -5.14 -11.22
C ARG A 212 27.17 -5.07 -11.90
N LEU A 213 27.78 -3.89 -11.93
CA LEU A 213 29.11 -3.67 -12.52
C LEU A 213 30.16 -4.51 -11.80
N PHE A 214 30.18 -4.50 -10.46
CA PHE A 214 31.07 -5.32 -9.65
C PHE A 214 30.95 -6.81 -9.97
N THR A 215 29.73 -7.34 -10.11
CA THR A 215 29.51 -8.74 -10.50
C THR A 215 30.08 -9.04 -11.88
N SER A 216 29.95 -8.10 -12.83
CA SER A 216 30.53 -8.24 -14.17
C SER A 216 32.05 -8.21 -14.15
N ASP A 217 32.65 -7.25 -13.46
CA ASP A 217 34.10 -7.05 -13.41
C ASP A 217 34.79 -8.23 -12.72
N VAL A 218 34.27 -8.67 -11.57
CA VAL A 218 34.75 -9.87 -10.87
C VAL A 218 34.67 -11.11 -11.77
N SER A 219 33.68 -11.19 -12.68
CA SER A 219 33.60 -12.29 -13.64
C SER A 219 34.81 -12.37 -14.55
N HIS A 220 35.24 -11.22 -15.07
CA HIS A 220 36.35 -11.14 -16.00
C HIS A 220 37.69 -11.32 -15.28
N GLU A 221 37.85 -10.68 -14.12
CA GLU A 221 39.07 -10.75 -13.31
C GLU A 221 39.33 -12.16 -12.75
N LEU A 222 38.30 -12.97 -12.49
CA LEU A 222 38.48 -14.37 -12.09
C LEU A 222 38.68 -15.32 -13.27
N ARG A 223 38.11 -15.04 -14.45
CA ARG A 223 38.21 -15.92 -15.63
C ARG A 223 39.64 -15.97 -16.17
N THR A 224 40.30 -14.83 -16.27
CA THR A 224 41.65 -14.68 -16.84
C THR A 224 42.70 -15.53 -16.11
N PRO A 225 42.89 -15.44 -14.77
CA PRO A 225 43.87 -16.25 -14.07
C PRO A 225 43.53 -17.75 -14.11
N LEU A 226 42.24 -18.11 -14.11
CA LEU A 226 41.83 -19.51 -14.27
C LEU A 226 42.19 -20.07 -15.65
N MET A 227 41.98 -19.30 -16.72
CA MET A 227 42.40 -19.68 -18.07
C MET A 227 43.91 -19.83 -18.19
N VAL A 228 44.69 -18.96 -17.52
CA VAL A 228 46.16 -19.11 -17.46
C VAL A 228 46.57 -20.40 -16.76
N ILE A 229 45.95 -20.73 -15.61
CA ILE A 229 46.23 -21.98 -14.89
C ILE A 229 45.88 -23.20 -15.75
N LEU A 230 44.71 -23.17 -16.40
CA LEU A 230 44.26 -24.27 -17.27
C LEU A 230 45.18 -24.44 -18.49
N GLY A 231 45.53 -23.36 -19.18
CA GLY A 231 46.46 -23.39 -20.31
C GLY A 231 47.86 -23.88 -19.92
N ALA A 232 48.35 -23.49 -18.72
CA ALA A 232 49.60 -24.04 -18.19
C ALA A 232 49.50 -25.54 -17.90
N CYS A 233 48.36 -26.02 -17.39
CA CYS A 233 48.12 -27.45 -17.19
C CYS A 233 48.08 -28.21 -18.51
N GLU A 234 47.45 -27.67 -19.56
CA GLU A 234 47.41 -28.27 -20.90
C GLU A 234 48.82 -28.40 -21.51
N LEU A 235 49.66 -27.37 -21.37
CA LEU A 235 51.06 -27.44 -21.82
C LEU A 235 51.88 -28.48 -21.02
N LEU A 236 51.63 -28.59 -19.71
CA LEU A 236 52.28 -29.58 -18.87
C LEU A 236 51.83 -31.02 -19.16
N ASP A 237 50.60 -31.21 -19.62
CA ASP A 237 50.09 -32.53 -20.02
C ASP A 237 50.76 -33.04 -21.30
N GLN A 238 51.16 -32.13 -22.19
CA GLN A 238 51.93 -32.44 -23.40
C GLN A 238 53.43 -32.70 -23.13
N ALA A 239 53.93 -32.38 -21.93
CA ALA A 239 55.33 -32.56 -21.56
C ALA A 239 55.61 -33.95 -20.96
N GLU A 240 56.81 -34.49 -21.20
CA GLU A 240 57.27 -35.72 -20.56
C GLU A 240 57.61 -35.50 -19.07
N LEU A 241 56.58 -35.53 -18.24
CA LEU A 241 56.69 -35.41 -16.79
C LEU A 241 56.83 -36.79 -16.10
N PRO A 242 57.65 -36.92 -15.04
CA PRO A 242 57.65 -38.08 -14.15
C PRO A 242 56.25 -38.33 -13.56
N ALA A 243 55.88 -39.60 -13.35
CA ALA A 243 54.54 -39.99 -12.87
C ALA A 243 54.03 -39.23 -11.63
N PRO A 244 54.85 -38.91 -10.59
CA PRO A 244 54.42 -38.11 -9.44
C PRO A 244 54.07 -36.66 -9.80
N ALA A 245 54.78 -36.07 -10.77
CA ALA A 245 54.54 -34.71 -11.24
C ALA A 245 53.27 -34.64 -12.09
N ARG A 246 53.06 -35.62 -12.98
CA ARG A 246 51.83 -35.74 -13.78
C ARG A 246 50.59 -35.85 -12.91
N GLN A 247 50.61 -36.65 -11.84
CA GLN A 247 49.49 -36.73 -10.89
C GLN A 247 49.18 -35.40 -10.19
N LYS A 248 50.21 -34.58 -9.90
CA LYS A 248 50.02 -33.25 -9.30
C LYS A 248 49.42 -32.28 -10.31
N THR A 249 49.88 -32.26 -11.56
CA THR A 249 49.32 -31.43 -12.64
C THR A 249 47.83 -31.75 -12.85
N VAL A 250 47.46 -33.02 -12.94
CA VAL A 250 46.05 -33.44 -13.08
C VAL A 250 45.20 -32.97 -11.90
N ARG A 251 45.74 -32.98 -10.67
CA ARG A 251 45.02 -32.45 -9.50
C ARG A 251 44.83 -30.93 -9.57
N VAL A 252 45.84 -30.17 -10.00
CA VAL A 252 45.75 -28.71 -10.16
C VAL A 252 44.77 -28.34 -11.27
N GLN A 253 44.85 -29.01 -12.42
CA GLN A 253 43.92 -28.81 -13.54
C GLN A 253 42.48 -29.06 -13.10
N ARG A 254 42.24 -30.14 -12.34
CA ARG A 254 40.92 -30.44 -11.77
C ARG A 254 40.44 -29.30 -10.87
N ALA A 255 41.23 -28.88 -9.88
CA ALA A 255 40.85 -27.81 -8.96
C ALA A 255 40.61 -26.45 -9.67
N ALA A 256 41.40 -26.13 -10.70
CA ALA A 256 41.22 -24.91 -11.50
C ALA A 256 39.91 -24.94 -12.30
N GLN A 257 39.60 -26.09 -12.89
CA GLN A 257 38.36 -26.31 -13.61
C GLN A 257 37.15 -26.24 -12.66
N GLU A 258 37.27 -26.75 -11.43
CA GLU A 258 36.23 -26.67 -10.38
C GLU A 258 35.94 -25.22 -10.00
N MET A 259 36.98 -24.42 -9.78
CA MET A 259 36.83 -23.00 -9.49
C MET A 259 36.18 -22.26 -10.66
N HIS A 260 36.53 -22.60 -11.91
CA HIS A 260 35.95 -21.98 -13.10
C HIS A 260 34.43 -22.19 -13.17
N GLU A 261 33.96 -23.41 -12.98
CA GLU A 261 32.53 -23.72 -13.04
C GLU A 261 31.75 -23.14 -11.85
N LEU A 262 32.33 -23.13 -10.65
CA LEU A 262 31.72 -22.48 -9.47
C LEU A 262 31.58 -20.97 -9.66
N VAL A 263 32.63 -20.32 -10.16
CA VAL A 263 32.62 -18.88 -10.46
C VAL A 263 31.57 -18.58 -11.51
N GLN A 264 31.54 -19.33 -12.62
CA GLN A 264 30.49 -19.19 -13.64
C GLN A 264 29.08 -19.34 -13.06
N THR A 265 28.87 -20.31 -12.17
CA THR A 265 27.59 -20.55 -11.49
C THR A 265 27.18 -19.38 -10.61
N PHE A 266 28.07 -18.89 -9.74
CA PHE A 266 27.75 -17.78 -8.84
C PHE A 266 27.48 -16.49 -9.61
N LEU A 267 28.22 -16.24 -10.68
CA LEU A 267 28.02 -15.06 -11.52
C LEU A 267 26.72 -15.15 -12.32
N LEU A 268 26.35 -16.33 -12.79
CA LEU A 268 25.05 -16.56 -13.44
C LEU A 268 23.90 -16.28 -12.46
N LEU A 269 23.99 -16.80 -11.23
CA LEU A 269 22.98 -16.57 -10.19
C LEU A 269 22.92 -15.09 -9.75
N ALA A 270 24.08 -14.44 -9.60
CA ALA A 270 24.16 -13.02 -9.24
C ALA A 270 23.59 -12.10 -10.34
N ARG A 271 23.78 -12.47 -11.62
CA ARG A 271 23.17 -11.76 -12.77
C ARG A 271 21.68 -12.04 -12.91
N ALA A 272 21.23 -13.24 -12.57
CA ALA A 272 19.84 -13.69 -12.70
C ALA A 272 18.90 -13.20 -11.58
N ARG A 273 19.25 -12.11 -10.89
CA ARG A 273 18.31 -11.42 -9.99
C ARG A 273 17.05 -11.00 -10.76
N PRO A 274 15.87 -10.99 -10.11
CA PRO A 274 14.58 -10.68 -10.75
C PRO A 274 14.57 -9.35 -11.53
N GLU A 275 15.41 -8.40 -11.13
CA GLU A 275 15.47 -7.06 -11.71
C GLU A 275 16.25 -6.95 -13.02
N THR A 276 17.16 -7.90 -13.30
CA THR A 276 17.93 -7.94 -14.56
C THR A 276 17.24 -8.78 -15.64
N SER A 277 16.10 -9.42 -15.33
CA SER A 277 15.30 -10.18 -16.31
C SER A 277 14.76 -9.30 -17.45
N ALA A 278 14.72 -7.97 -17.25
CA ALA A 278 14.38 -7.01 -18.31
C ALA A 278 15.44 -6.96 -19.43
N LEU A 279 16.71 -7.29 -19.16
CA LEU A 279 17.79 -7.31 -20.15
C LEU A 279 18.06 -8.71 -20.72
N GLY A 280 17.72 -9.77 -19.97
CA GLY A 280 17.82 -11.16 -20.43
C GLY A 280 16.61 -11.67 -21.22
N GLY A 281 15.47 -10.98 -21.10
CA GLY A 281 14.20 -11.39 -21.70
C GLY A 281 13.60 -12.62 -21.01
N ASN A 282 12.28 -12.60 -20.83
CA ASN A 282 11.55 -13.85 -20.61
C ASN A 282 11.24 -14.46 -21.98
N ALA A 283 11.36 -15.78 -22.10
CA ALA A 283 11.11 -16.52 -23.34
C ALA A 283 10.20 -17.71 -23.06
N THR A 284 9.43 -18.09 -24.08
CA THR A 284 8.65 -19.34 -24.05
C THR A 284 9.59 -20.54 -24.09
N LEU A 285 9.15 -21.65 -23.50
CA LEU A 285 9.88 -22.90 -23.52
C LEU A 285 10.30 -23.32 -24.93
N ALA A 286 9.39 -23.20 -25.89
CA ALA A 286 9.62 -23.52 -27.30
C ALA A 286 10.74 -22.67 -27.94
N ARG A 287 10.78 -21.37 -27.66
CA ARG A 287 11.83 -20.49 -28.18
C ARG A 287 13.21 -20.91 -27.66
N VAL A 288 13.32 -21.18 -26.35
CA VAL A 288 14.60 -21.59 -25.76
C VAL A 288 15.04 -22.94 -26.31
N ALA A 289 14.11 -23.88 -26.47
CA ALA A 289 14.37 -25.19 -27.07
C ALA A 289 14.89 -25.05 -28.50
N GLN A 290 14.31 -24.18 -29.31
CA GLN A 290 14.77 -23.93 -30.68
C GLN A 290 16.21 -23.40 -30.71
N GLU A 291 16.55 -22.43 -29.85
CA GLU A 291 17.93 -21.93 -29.73
C GLU A 291 18.92 -23.05 -29.33
N GLN A 292 18.49 -23.99 -28.48
CA GLN A 292 19.32 -25.15 -28.12
C GLN A 292 19.44 -26.16 -29.27
N VAL A 293 18.36 -26.40 -30.03
CA VAL A 293 18.37 -27.29 -31.20
C VAL A 293 19.38 -26.79 -32.24
N GLU A 294 19.35 -25.50 -32.56
CA GLU A 294 20.29 -24.88 -33.50
C GLU A 294 21.75 -25.04 -33.05
N ARG A 295 22.00 -24.95 -31.75
CA ARG A 295 23.34 -25.07 -31.17
C ARG A 295 23.85 -26.51 -31.08
N TRP A 296 23.01 -27.44 -30.64
CA TRP A 296 23.44 -28.79 -30.27
C TRP A 296 23.24 -29.83 -31.38
N ALA A 297 22.28 -29.63 -32.29
CA ALA A 297 22.04 -30.57 -33.38
C ALA A 297 23.29 -30.81 -34.26
N PRO A 298 24.10 -29.80 -34.63
CA PRO A 298 25.32 -30.03 -35.41
C PRO A 298 26.34 -30.91 -34.66
N LEU A 299 26.58 -30.62 -33.38
CA LEU A 299 27.54 -31.34 -32.53
C LEU A 299 27.15 -32.81 -32.31
N LEU A 300 25.87 -33.07 -32.07
CA LEU A 300 25.34 -34.43 -31.91
C LEU A 300 25.47 -35.23 -33.21
N ARG A 301 25.14 -34.61 -34.36
CA ARG A 301 25.29 -35.26 -35.68
C ARG A 301 26.75 -35.54 -36.04
N GLU A 302 27.67 -34.64 -35.68
CA GLU A 302 29.11 -34.84 -35.88
C GLU A 302 29.64 -36.05 -35.11
N LYS A 303 29.08 -36.30 -33.90
CA LYS A 303 29.35 -37.52 -33.12
C LYS A 303 28.63 -38.77 -33.67
N GLY A 304 27.83 -38.65 -34.73
CA GLY A 304 27.04 -39.75 -35.29
C GLY A 304 25.76 -40.09 -34.52
N LEU A 305 25.28 -39.20 -33.65
CA LEU A 305 24.04 -39.37 -32.89
C LEU A 305 22.84 -38.79 -33.64
N HIS A 306 21.71 -39.48 -33.56
CA HIS A 306 20.43 -38.94 -34.03
C HIS A 306 19.87 -37.99 -32.97
N PHE A 307 19.59 -36.74 -33.35
CA PHE A 307 19.00 -35.76 -32.46
C PHE A 307 17.61 -35.35 -32.94
N GLU A 308 16.62 -35.46 -32.04
CA GLU A 308 15.23 -35.13 -32.32
C GLU A 308 14.70 -34.14 -31.28
N CYS A 309 13.93 -33.15 -31.73
CA CYS A 309 13.16 -32.28 -30.86
C CYS A 309 11.68 -32.59 -31.08
N VAL A 310 10.99 -33.00 -30.03
CA VAL A 310 9.59 -33.42 -30.08
C VAL A 310 8.76 -32.50 -29.20
N GLU A 311 7.67 -31.97 -29.73
CA GLU A 311 6.71 -31.17 -28.96
C GLU A 311 5.48 -32.04 -28.69
N GLU A 312 5.33 -32.50 -27.45
CA GLU A 312 4.19 -33.34 -27.01
C GLU A 312 3.12 -32.54 -26.27
N GLY A 313 3.48 -31.35 -25.77
CA GLY A 313 2.56 -30.46 -25.08
C GLY A 313 2.98 -29.01 -25.25
N HIS A 314 1.99 -28.12 -25.22
CA HIS A 314 2.21 -26.69 -25.27
C HIS A 314 2.36 -26.12 -23.86
N ASP A 315 3.37 -25.29 -23.67
CA ASP A 315 3.60 -24.49 -22.47
C ASP A 315 3.62 -23.00 -22.82
N SER A 316 2.71 -22.24 -22.21
CA SER A 316 2.57 -20.80 -22.44
C SER A 316 3.30 -19.95 -21.38
N GLY A 317 4.14 -20.58 -20.56
CA GLY A 317 4.92 -19.92 -19.52
C GLY A 317 6.01 -19.03 -20.10
N LEU A 318 6.38 -18.00 -19.34
CA LEU A 318 7.47 -17.10 -19.65
C LEU A 318 8.58 -17.31 -18.61
N TYR A 319 9.72 -17.83 -19.04
CA TYR A 319 10.84 -18.18 -18.17
C TYR A 319 12.05 -17.32 -18.46
N ASN A 320 12.94 -17.17 -17.48
CA ASN A 320 14.21 -16.47 -17.68
C ASN A 320 15.04 -17.21 -18.73
N LEU A 321 15.29 -16.55 -19.87
CA LEU A 321 15.99 -17.11 -21.04
C LEU A 321 17.34 -17.75 -20.67
N THR A 322 18.16 -17.00 -19.93
CA THR A 322 19.53 -17.41 -19.59
C THR A 322 19.56 -18.62 -18.68
N LEU A 323 18.68 -18.67 -17.67
CA LEU A 323 18.63 -19.78 -16.72
C LEU A 323 18.06 -21.04 -17.36
N LEU A 324 16.95 -20.92 -18.09
CA LEU A 324 16.35 -22.07 -18.78
C LEU A 324 17.30 -22.64 -19.85
N GLY A 325 17.92 -21.76 -20.66
CA GLY A 325 18.93 -22.16 -21.64
C GLY A 325 20.15 -22.82 -20.99
N THR A 326 20.57 -22.36 -19.81
CA THR A 326 21.68 -22.99 -19.06
C THR A 326 21.29 -24.39 -18.58
N VAL A 327 20.08 -24.59 -18.05
CA VAL A 327 19.62 -25.91 -17.61
C VAL A 327 19.57 -26.88 -18.79
N MET A 328 18.91 -26.49 -19.89
CA MET A 328 18.83 -27.32 -21.10
C MET A 328 20.20 -27.67 -21.66
N SER A 329 21.09 -26.67 -21.78
CA SER A 329 22.46 -26.85 -22.28
C SER A 329 23.28 -27.83 -21.42
N ASN A 330 23.15 -27.77 -20.09
CA ASN A 330 23.83 -28.73 -19.21
C ASN A 330 23.31 -30.16 -19.40
N LEU A 331 22.00 -30.34 -19.59
CA LEU A 331 21.40 -31.66 -19.82
C LEU A 331 21.77 -32.22 -21.21
N LEU A 332 21.71 -31.41 -22.26
CA LEU A 332 22.12 -31.80 -23.62
C LEU A 332 23.62 -32.12 -23.71
N ARG A 333 24.47 -31.35 -23.02
CA ARG A 333 25.90 -31.64 -22.91
C ARG A 333 26.14 -32.99 -22.25
N ASN A 334 25.40 -33.32 -21.20
CA ASN A 334 25.48 -34.64 -20.56
C ASN A 334 25.07 -35.75 -21.54
N ALA A 335 23.95 -35.59 -22.24
CA ALA A 335 23.49 -36.55 -23.24
C ALA A 335 24.53 -36.77 -24.36
N LEU A 336 25.12 -35.70 -24.89
CA LEU A 336 26.21 -35.77 -25.87
C LEU A 336 27.42 -36.51 -25.31
N HIS A 337 27.77 -36.30 -24.05
CA HIS A 337 28.97 -36.91 -23.46
C HIS A 337 28.81 -38.42 -23.25
N TYR A 338 27.68 -38.86 -22.68
CA TYR A 338 27.48 -40.24 -22.25
C TYR A 338 26.86 -41.16 -23.31
N THR A 339 26.33 -40.63 -24.41
CA THR A 339 25.80 -41.44 -25.51
C THR A 339 26.88 -41.66 -26.55
N GLU A 340 27.33 -42.91 -26.76
CA GLU A 340 28.32 -43.23 -27.80
C GLU A 340 27.67 -43.49 -29.17
N SER A 341 26.51 -44.13 -29.19
CA SER A 341 25.71 -44.35 -30.40
C SER A 341 24.22 -44.39 -30.05
N GLY A 342 23.36 -43.96 -30.98
CA GLY A 342 21.90 -43.99 -30.80
C GLY A 342 21.26 -42.61 -30.90
N VAL A 343 20.30 -42.32 -30.01
CA VAL A 343 19.36 -41.19 -30.13
C VAL A 343 19.39 -40.33 -28.87
N VAL A 344 19.38 -39.01 -29.06
CA VAL A 344 19.11 -38.01 -28.02
C VAL A 344 17.84 -37.25 -28.40
N ARG A 345 16.86 -37.17 -27.50
CA ARG A 345 15.62 -36.43 -27.72
C ARG A 345 15.45 -35.29 -26.73
N LEU A 346 15.11 -34.12 -27.23
CA LEU A 346 14.60 -33.01 -26.42
C LEU A 346 13.08 -33.01 -26.57
N VAL A 347 12.37 -33.35 -25.49
CA VAL A 347 10.90 -33.43 -25.52
C VAL A 347 10.29 -32.30 -24.69
N LEU A 348 9.46 -31.48 -25.31
CA LEU A 348 8.72 -30.40 -24.67
C LEU A 348 7.33 -30.91 -24.29
N GLY A 349 6.95 -30.75 -23.01
CA GLY A 349 5.67 -31.19 -22.48
C GLY A 349 4.90 -30.06 -21.79
N HIS A 350 3.74 -30.38 -21.25
CA HIS A 350 2.97 -29.43 -20.46
C HIS A 350 3.69 -29.10 -19.14
N GLY A 351 4.06 -27.84 -18.93
CA GLY A 351 4.71 -27.39 -17.70
C GLY A 351 6.18 -27.79 -17.57
N GLY A 352 6.87 -28.16 -18.67
CA GLY A 352 8.29 -28.50 -18.59
C GLY A 352 8.85 -29.21 -19.80
N PHE A 353 10.07 -29.75 -19.66
CA PHE A 353 10.76 -30.47 -20.71
C PHE A 353 11.53 -31.66 -20.16
N ARG A 354 11.90 -32.59 -21.03
CA ARG A 354 12.78 -33.70 -20.70
C ARG A 354 13.81 -33.95 -21.78
N VAL A 355 14.98 -34.42 -21.36
CA VAL A 355 16.08 -34.83 -22.25
C VAL A 355 16.24 -36.34 -22.10
N GLU A 356 16.03 -37.06 -23.18
CA GLU A 356 16.15 -38.52 -23.25
C GLU A 356 17.42 -38.89 -24.02
N ASP A 357 18.20 -39.83 -23.49
CA ASP A 357 19.39 -40.36 -24.13
C ASP A 357 19.38 -41.90 -24.14
N SER A 358 19.94 -42.49 -25.19
CA SER A 358 20.11 -43.95 -25.31
C SER A 358 21.48 -44.43 -24.79
N GLY A 359 22.07 -43.71 -23.83
CA GLY A 359 23.34 -44.08 -23.21
C GLY A 359 23.22 -45.30 -22.28
N PRO A 360 24.26 -45.59 -21.47
CA PRO A 360 24.28 -46.75 -20.57
C PRO A 360 23.20 -46.71 -19.46
N GLY A 361 22.48 -45.60 -19.32
CA GLY A 361 21.52 -45.38 -18.26
C GLY A 361 22.19 -45.13 -16.91
N ILE A 362 21.38 -44.72 -15.92
CA ILE A 362 21.87 -44.43 -14.57
C ILE A 362 21.22 -45.42 -13.57
N PRO A 363 22.02 -46.21 -12.84
CA PRO A 363 21.52 -47.12 -11.81
C PRO A 363 20.68 -46.38 -10.77
N LEU A 364 19.58 -47.00 -10.32
CA LEU A 364 18.63 -46.38 -9.39
C LEU A 364 19.30 -45.80 -8.13
N GLU A 365 20.29 -46.51 -7.59
CA GLU A 365 21.06 -46.14 -6.41
C GLU A 365 21.90 -44.85 -6.59
N GLN A 366 22.16 -44.45 -7.83
CA GLN A 366 22.99 -43.29 -8.18
C GLN A 366 22.16 -42.08 -8.60
N GLN A 367 20.86 -42.25 -8.85
CA GLN A 367 19.96 -41.22 -9.38
C GLN A 367 19.80 -40.00 -8.47
N GLU A 368 19.79 -40.18 -7.15
CA GLU A 368 19.74 -39.06 -6.22
C GLU A 368 21.12 -38.41 -6.00
N ARG A 369 22.17 -39.24 -6.02
CA ARG A 369 23.54 -38.81 -5.71
C ARG A 369 24.18 -38.05 -6.85
N MET A 370 23.84 -38.33 -8.10
CA MET A 370 24.39 -37.64 -9.29
C MET A 370 24.08 -36.13 -9.34
N PHE A 371 23.07 -35.66 -8.61
CA PHE A 371 22.79 -34.22 -8.47
C PHE A 371 23.62 -33.56 -7.37
N GLN A 372 24.37 -34.34 -6.59
CA GLN A 372 25.38 -33.80 -5.68
C GLN A 372 26.61 -33.37 -6.49
N PRO A 373 27.28 -32.29 -6.08
CA PRO A 373 28.55 -31.90 -6.69
C PRO A 373 29.54 -33.07 -6.70
N PHE A 374 30.24 -33.26 -7.81
CA PHE A 374 31.38 -34.18 -7.96
C PHE A 374 31.05 -35.68 -7.95
N VAL A 375 29.78 -36.06 -7.98
CA VAL A 375 29.39 -37.46 -8.09
C VAL A 375 29.42 -37.90 -9.56
N ARG A 376 30.22 -38.93 -9.87
CA ARG A 376 30.25 -39.62 -11.17
C ARG A 376 29.62 -41.00 -11.03
N GLY A 377 29.01 -41.51 -12.11
CA GLY A 377 28.60 -42.91 -12.20
C GLY A 377 29.83 -43.85 -12.21
N CYS A 378 29.64 -45.09 -11.75
CA CYS A 378 30.73 -46.05 -11.51
C CYS A 378 31.58 -46.44 -12.74
N GLU A 379 31.20 -46.05 -13.96
CA GLU A 379 31.86 -46.44 -15.23
C GLU A 379 32.38 -45.25 -16.07
N ALA A 380 32.65 -44.09 -15.46
CA ALA A 380 32.97 -42.87 -16.21
C ALA A 380 34.32 -42.93 -16.98
N ARG A 381 34.25 -43.08 -18.31
CA ARG A 381 35.37 -43.01 -19.27
C ARG A 381 35.68 -41.60 -19.81
N GLY A 382 35.04 -40.53 -19.31
CA GLY A 382 35.11 -39.19 -19.92
C GLY A 382 35.54 -38.04 -19.01
N GLU A 383 36.06 -36.98 -19.64
CA GLU A 383 36.49 -35.71 -19.06
C GLU A 383 35.29 -34.81 -18.70
N GLY A 384 34.92 -34.76 -17.42
CA GLY A 384 33.94 -33.82 -16.89
C GLY A 384 33.85 -33.85 -15.36
N LEU A 385 33.80 -32.70 -14.68
CA LEU A 385 33.94 -32.62 -13.21
C LEU A 385 32.75 -33.12 -12.38
N GLY A 386 31.64 -33.54 -13.00
CA GLY A 386 30.43 -33.97 -12.27
C GLY A 386 29.66 -32.82 -11.62
N LEU A 387 29.82 -31.60 -12.13
CA LEU A 387 29.22 -30.38 -11.58
C LEU A 387 27.96 -29.92 -12.33
N GLY A 388 27.82 -30.27 -13.62
CA GLY A 388 26.71 -29.81 -14.46
C GLY A 388 25.31 -30.14 -13.92
N LEU A 389 25.11 -31.32 -13.34
CA LEU A 389 23.83 -31.70 -12.73
C LEU A 389 23.57 -31.01 -11.39
N SER A 390 24.62 -30.73 -10.62
CA SER A 390 24.50 -29.94 -9.40
C SER A 390 24.11 -28.49 -9.70
N LEU A 391 24.57 -27.93 -10.82
CA LEU A 391 24.16 -26.63 -11.33
C LEU A 391 22.68 -26.62 -11.73
N VAL A 392 22.25 -27.62 -12.50
CA VAL A 392 20.83 -27.81 -12.85
C VAL A 392 19.96 -27.82 -11.59
N LYS A 393 20.33 -28.62 -10.57
CA LYS A 393 19.59 -28.68 -9.29
C LYS A 393 19.53 -27.34 -8.57
N ARG A 394 20.63 -26.56 -8.56
CA ARG A 394 20.66 -25.22 -7.93
C ARG A 394 19.79 -24.21 -8.68
N ILE A 395 19.83 -24.19 -10.00
CA ILE A 395 18.99 -23.30 -10.82
C ILE A 395 17.51 -23.67 -10.63
N CYS A 396 17.19 -24.96 -10.67
CA CYS A 396 15.82 -25.45 -10.44
C CYS A 396 15.31 -25.03 -9.07
N ALA A 397 16.08 -25.26 -7.99
CA ALA A 397 15.69 -24.85 -6.65
C ALA A 397 15.49 -23.32 -6.52
N HIS A 398 16.35 -22.52 -7.17
CA HIS A 398 16.23 -21.06 -7.17
C HIS A 398 14.97 -20.57 -7.91
N GLN A 399 14.57 -21.26 -8.98
CA GLN A 399 13.41 -20.88 -9.81
C GLN A 399 12.10 -21.58 -9.40
N GLY A 400 12.12 -22.38 -8.31
CA GLY A 400 10.96 -23.19 -7.92
C GLY A 400 10.65 -24.34 -8.89
N TRP A 401 11.61 -24.73 -9.73
CA TRP A 401 11.50 -25.87 -10.64
C TRP A 401 11.96 -27.16 -9.96
N THR A 402 11.50 -28.30 -10.48
CA THR A 402 11.91 -29.62 -10.01
C THR A 402 12.64 -30.38 -11.11
N VAL A 403 13.79 -30.98 -10.79
CA VAL A 403 14.51 -31.88 -11.71
C VAL A 403 14.50 -33.30 -11.15
N SER A 404 14.25 -34.28 -12.01
CA SER A 404 14.28 -35.70 -11.70
C SER A 404 14.94 -36.48 -12.84
N VAL A 405 15.35 -37.72 -12.57
CA VAL A 405 15.90 -38.63 -13.56
C VAL A 405 15.19 -39.98 -13.45
N GLN A 406 14.95 -40.61 -14.59
CA GLN A 406 14.37 -41.94 -14.71
C GLN A 406 15.18 -42.77 -15.70
N GLN A 407 15.15 -44.10 -15.58
CA GLN A 407 15.71 -44.98 -16.60
C GLN A 407 14.76 -45.06 -17.80
N LEU A 408 15.32 -45.07 -19.01
CA LEU A 408 14.55 -45.28 -20.24
C LEU A 408 14.79 -46.71 -20.74
N PRO A 409 13.78 -47.61 -20.70
CA PRO A 409 13.94 -48.97 -21.22
C PRO A 409 14.08 -48.98 -22.75
N PRO A 410 14.90 -49.86 -23.36
CA PRO A 410 15.70 -50.94 -22.75
C PRO A 410 17.06 -50.50 -22.17
N GLN A 411 17.62 -49.37 -22.61
CA GLN A 411 18.84 -48.73 -22.09
C GLN A 411 18.73 -47.21 -22.33
N GLY A 412 19.13 -46.39 -21.35
CA GLY A 412 19.09 -44.93 -21.46
C GLY A 412 18.71 -44.19 -20.17
N SER A 413 18.76 -42.86 -20.23
CA SER A 413 18.33 -41.97 -19.14
C SER A 413 17.32 -40.94 -19.65
N CYS A 414 16.36 -40.58 -18.80
CA CYS A 414 15.40 -39.51 -19.04
C CYS A 414 15.51 -38.49 -17.91
N PHE A 415 16.01 -37.29 -18.22
CA PHE A 415 16.07 -36.17 -17.30
C PHE A 415 14.84 -35.30 -17.48
N GLN A 416 13.97 -35.24 -16.48
CA GLN A 416 12.74 -34.45 -16.54
C GLN A 416 12.85 -33.21 -15.65
N VAL A 417 12.57 -32.05 -16.23
CA VAL A 417 12.48 -30.76 -15.55
C VAL A 417 11.04 -30.29 -15.59
N VAL A 418 10.41 -30.18 -14.42
CA VAL A 418 9.09 -29.59 -14.23
C VAL A 418 9.27 -28.13 -13.84
N LEU A 419 8.78 -27.24 -14.69
CA LEU A 419 8.82 -25.80 -14.48
C LEU A 419 7.62 -25.43 -13.60
N GLY A 420 7.90 -24.89 -12.41
CA GLY A 420 6.87 -24.34 -11.55
C GLY A 420 6.14 -23.20 -12.28
N SER A 421 4.81 -23.31 -12.38
CA SER A 421 3.95 -22.20 -12.77
C SER A 421 3.88 -21.24 -11.59
N ASP A 422 4.70 -20.20 -11.56
CA ASP A 422 4.46 -19.13 -10.58
C ASP A 422 3.28 -18.28 -11.08
N PRO A 423 2.22 -18.10 -10.28
CA PRO A 423 1.09 -17.28 -10.64
C PRO A 423 1.48 -15.82 -10.45
N ALA A 424 1.65 -15.10 -11.57
CA ALA A 424 1.56 -13.63 -11.70
C ALA A 424 2.51 -12.74 -10.87
#